data_AF-A0A4R3MIB3-F1
#
_entry.id   AF-A0A4R3MIB3-F1
#
_cell.length_a   1.000
_cell.length_b   1.000
_cell.length_c   1.000
_cell.angle_alpha   90.00
_cell.angle_beta   90.00
_cell.angle_gamma   90.00
#
_symmetry.space_group_name_H-M   'P 1'
#
loop_
_entity.id
_entity.type
_entity.pdbx_description
1 polymer ?
#
loop_
_entity_poly.entity_id
_entity_poly.type
_entity_poly.pdbx_seq_one_letter_code
_entity_poly.pdbx_strand_id
1 'polypeptide(L)'
;MQENITLAAEEIAMFCRLHMNVKKGLPIRSSEMGVLIYIQKQNEAVTPLMISNFFQIAKPSVTTMVNELIKKNYLTKMPSATDGRSYTVSITDKGQELVASTHYEYFKSIELLKEQMGVEDFDTFLRLIQNANEILKGAKNQ
;
A
#
# COMPACT_ATOMS: atom_id res chain seq x y z
N MET A 1 29.63 -2.05 16.38
CA MET A 1 29.02 -2.64 15.15
C MET A 1 27.68 -3.30 15.43
N GLN A 2 27.57 -4.15 16.46
CA GLN A 2 26.29 -4.74 16.89
C GLN A 2 25.28 -3.70 17.44
N GLU A 3 25.77 -2.67 18.14
CA GLU A 3 24.95 -1.60 18.73
C GLU A 3 24.14 -0.80 17.68
N ASN A 4 24.77 -0.47 16.53
CA ASN A 4 24.07 0.22 15.44
C ASN A 4 22.97 -0.63 14.79
N ILE A 5 23.11 -1.97 14.80
CA ILE A 5 22.10 -2.88 14.23
C ILE A 5 20.88 -2.95 15.15
N THR A 6 21.11 -3.07 16.46
CA THR A 6 20.02 -3.08 17.46
C THR A 6 19.23 -1.77 17.41
N LEU A 7 19.94 -0.63 17.42
CA LEU A 7 19.29 0.68 17.32
C LEU A 7 18.48 0.81 16.02
N ALA A 8 19.04 0.40 14.88
CA ALA A 8 18.31 0.43 13.62
C ALA A 8 17.04 -0.43 13.66
N ALA A 9 17.08 -1.61 14.27
CA ALA A 9 15.90 -2.47 14.43
C ALA A 9 14.82 -1.82 15.31
N GLU A 10 15.22 -1.17 16.41
CA GLU A 10 14.33 -0.44 17.31
C GLU A 10 13.68 0.77 16.63
N GLU A 11 14.46 1.59 15.93
CA GLU A 11 13.97 2.74 15.18
C GLU A 11 13.02 2.34 14.05
N ILE A 12 13.34 1.27 13.30
CA ILE A 12 12.44 0.73 12.27
C ILE A 12 11.13 0.25 12.90
N ALA A 13 11.19 -0.47 14.03
CA ALA A 13 9.99 -0.95 14.72
C ALA A 13 9.14 0.22 15.25
N MET A 14 9.77 1.26 15.79
CA MET A 14 9.10 2.46 16.27
C MET A 14 8.45 3.24 15.12
N PHE A 15 9.17 3.46 14.03
CA PHE A 15 8.65 4.10 12.82
C PHE A 15 7.44 3.35 12.27
N CYS A 16 7.55 2.03 12.11
CA CYS A 16 6.44 1.17 11.69
C CYS A 16 5.22 1.31 12.61
N ARG A 17 5.43 1.34 13.93
CA ARG A 17 4.34 1.51 14.90
C ARG A 17 3.68 2.88 14.78
N LEU A 18 4.46 3.96 14.71
CA LEU A 18 3.95 5.33 14.64
C LEU A 18 3.27 5.61 13.29
N HIS A 19 3.78 5.06 12.19
CA HIS A 19 3.22 5.25 10.86
C HIS A 19 2.02 4.35 10.58
N MET A 20 2.07 3.06 10.94
CA MET A 20 1.00 2.09 10.60
C MET A 20 -0.17 2.07 11.59
N ASN A 21 0.05 2.39 12.88
CA ASN A 21 -1.02 2.33 13.90
C ASN A 21 -1.77 3.64 14.11
N VAL A 22 -1.56 4.64 13.26
CA VAL A 22 -2.46 5.80 13.24
C VAL A 22 -3.85 5.28 12.90
N LYS A 23 -4.79 5.37 13.85
CA LYS A 23 -6.21 5.18 13.56
C LYS A 23 -6.65 6.30 12.64
N LYS A 24 -6.49 6.08 11.35
CA LYS A 24 -7.15 6.88 10.31
C LYS A 24 -8.64 6.57 10.45
N GLY A 25 -9.53 7.57 10.39
CA GLY A 25 -10.96 7.41 10.63
C GLY A 25 -11.68 6.64 9.51
N LEU A 26 -10.98 5.68 8.90
CA LEU A 26 -11.34 5.06 7.65
C LEU A 26 -12.31 3.89 7.87
N PRO A 27 -13.27 3.69 6.97
CA PRO A 27 -14.16 2.53 6.99
C PRO A 27 -13.46 1.22 6.52
N ILE A 28 -12.16 1.28 6.22
CA ILE A 28 -11.32 0.20 5.71
C ILE A 28 -9.94 0.20 6.36
N ARG A 29 -9.22 -0.92 6.27
CA ARG A 29 -7.84 -1.05 6.79
C ARG A 29 -6.85 -0.24 5.94
N SER A 30 -5.73 0.17 6.53
CA SER A 30 -4.66 0.90 5.80
C SER A 30 -4.12 0.13 4.59
N SER A 31 -4.05 -1.20 4.67
CA SER A 31 -3.66 -2.07 3.55
C SER A 31 -4.70 -2.10 2.43
N GLU A 32 -5.99 -2.15 2.78
CA GLU A 32 -7.12 -2.05 1.84
C GLU A 32 -7.11 -0.69 1.11
N MET A 33 -6.84 0.39 1.84
CA MET A 33 -6.70 1.73 1.26
C MET A 33 -5.53 1.81 0.27
N GLY A 34 -4.39 1.22 0.62
CA GLY A 34 -3.25 1.13 -0.29
C GLY A 34 -3.62 0.46 -1.62
N VAL A 35 -4.40 -0.63 -1.58
CA VAL A 35 -4.89 -1.31 -2.78
C VAL A 35 -5.84 -0.43 -3.59
N LEU A 36 -6.76 0.30 -2.98
CA LEU A 36 -7.64 1.24 -3.69
C LEU A 36 -6.85 2.34 -4.40
N ILE A 37 -5.89 2.96 -3.72
CA ILE A 37 -5.02 3.99 -4.30
C ILE A 37 -4.21 3.40 -5.45
N TYR A 38 -3.67 2.19 -5.29
CA TYR A 38 -2.93 1.52 -6.35
C TYR A 38 -3.79 1.30 -7.60
N ILE A 39 -5.01 0.75 -7.43
CA ILE A 39 -5.93 0.50 -8.55
C ILE A 39 -6.35 1.81 -9.23
N GLN A 40 -6.66 2.86 -8.47
CA GLN A 40 -7.04 4.16 -9.00
C GLN A 40 -5.93 4.79 -9.87
N LYS A 41 -4.66 4.55 -9.53
CA LYS A 41 -3.51 5.08 -10.28
C LYS A 41 -3.21 4.31 -11.58
N GLN A 42 -3.81 3.13 -11.78
CA GLN A 42 -3.61 2.37 -13.01
C GLN A 42 -4.58 2.85 -14.09
N ASN A 43 -4.06 3.03 -15.30
CA ASN A 43 -4.88 3.34 -16.47
C ASN A 43 -5.59 2.10 -17.05
N GLU A 44 -5.22 0.91 -16.57
CA GLU A 44 -5.70 -0.38 -17.06
C GLU A 44 -6.29 -1.23 -15.94
N ALA A 45 -7.07 -2.24 -16.32
CA ALA A 45 -7.72 -3.15 -15.38
C ALA A 45 -6.69 -3.98 -14.59
N VAL A 46 -6.82 -4.02 -13.27
CA VAL A 46 -5.81 -4.61 -12.38
C VAL A 46 -6.16 -6.05 -12.04
N THR A 47 -5.17 -6.96 -12.08
CA THR A 47 -5.38 -8.34 -11.62
C THR A 47 -4.94 -8.52 -10.16
N PRO A 48 -5.48 -9.50 -9.41
CA PRO A 48 -4.97 -9.86 -8.09
C PRO A 48 -3.47 -10.23 -8.09
N LEU A 49 -2.96 -10.76 -9.20
CA LEU A 49 -1.54 -11.06 -9.35
C LEU A 49 -0.70 -9.78 -9.37
N MET A 50 -1.15 -8.74 -10.06
CA MET A 50 -0.48 -7.43 -10.06
C MET A 50 -0.44 -6.84 -8.65
N ILE A 51 -1.55 -6.91 -7.90
CA ILE A 51 -1.61 -6.46 -6.50
C ILE A 51 -0.64 -7.25 -5.62
N SER A 52 -0.63 -8.59 -5.75
CA SER A 52 0.29 -9.47 -5.01
C SER A 52 1.75 -9.11 -5.25
N ASN A 53 2.13 -8.91 -6.52
CA ASN A 53 3.48 -8.56 -6.92
C ASN A 53 3.87 -7.15 -6.47
N PHE A 54 2.96 -6.18 -6.55
CA PHE A 54 3.25 -4.80 -6.16
C PHE A 54 3.46 -4.68 -4.63
N PHE A 55 2.54 -5.23 -3.85
CA PHE A 55 2.56 -5.14 -2.39
C PHE A 55 3.39 -6.24 -1.70
N GLN A 56 3.93 -7.21 -2.47
CA GLN A 56 4.73 -8.33 -1.94
C GLN A 56 3.97 -9.13 -0.85
N ILE A 57 2.66 -9.31 -1.06
CA ILE A 57 1.75 -10.06 -0.17
C ILE A 57 1.25 -11.32 -0.86
N ALA A 58 1.03 -12.37 -0.07
CA ALA A 58 0.58 -13.66 -0.58
C ALA A 58 -0.80 -13.57 -1.25
N LYS A 59 -0.99 -14.37 -2.32
CA LYS A 59 -2.24 -14.41 -3.10
C LYS A 59 -3.50 -14.62 -2.25
N PRO A 60 -3.52 -15.51 -1.22
CA PRO A 60 -4.69 -15.65 -0.36
C PRO A 60 -5.05 -14.35 0.37
N SER A 61 -4.05 -13.61 0.86
CA SER A 61 -4.26 -12.33 1.54
C SER A 61 -4.81 -11.26 0.60
N VAL A 62 -4.31 -11.21 -0.64
CA VAL A 62 -4.88 -10.34 -1.69
C VAL A 62 -6.34 -10.68 -1.94
N THR A 63 -6.65 -11.97 -2.14
CA THR A 63 -8.02 -12.41 -2.42
C THR A 63 -8.97 -12.02 -1.31
N THR A 64 -8.61 -12.23 -0.04
CA THR A 64 -9.42 -11.80 1.11
C THR A 64 -9.65 -10.28 1.08
N MET A 65 -8.59 -9.51 0.85
CA MET A 65 -8.67 -8.04 0.82
C MET A 65 -9.55 -7.52 -0.32
N VAL A 66 -9.38 -8.07 -1.52
CA VAL A 66 -10.18 -7.73 -2.70
C VAL A 66 -11.65 -8.09 -2.50
N ASN A 67 -11.94 -9.27 -1.95
CA ASN A 67 -13.31 -9.70 -1.68
C ASN A 67 -14.00 -8.80 -0.66
N GLU A 68 -13.31 -8.37 0.40
CA GLU A 68 -13.86 -7.42 1.37
C GLU A 68 -14.14 -6.05 0.73
N LEU A 69 -13.25 -5.55 -0.13
CA LEU A 69 -13.45 -4.30 -0.87
C LEU A 69 -14.64 -4.39 -1.85
N ILE A 70 -14.83 -5.53 -2.52
CA ILE A 70 -15.99 -5.80 -3.38
C ILE A 70 -17.27 -5.84 -2.54
N LYS A 71 -17.27 -6.56 -1.42
CA LYS A 71 -18.41 -6.64 -0.49
C LYS A 71 -18.84 -5.27 0.02
N LYS A 72 -17.89 -4.36 0.24
CA LYS A 72 -18.15 -2.96 0.64
C LYS A 72 -18.51 -2.03 -0.52
N ASN A 73 -18.58 -2.54 -1.76
CA ASN A 73 -18.86 -1.82 -3.00
C ASN A 73 -17.80 -0.76 -3.38
N TYR A 74 -16.54 -0.96 -2.98
CA TYR A 74 -15.42 -0.09 -3.38
C TYR A 74 -14.70 -0.58 -4.64
N LEU A 75 -14.79 -1.88 -4.92
CA LEU A 75 -14.26 -2.52 -6.13
C LEU A 75 -15.36 -3.29 -6.85
N THR A 76 -15.25 -3.39 -8.16
CA THR A 76 -16.03 -4.31 -8.99
C THR A 76 -15.12 -5.35 -9.61
N LYS A 77 -15.67 -6.56 -9.84
CA LYS A 77 -14.97 -7.69 -10.44
C LYS A 77 -15.44 -7.87 -11.88
N MET A 78 -14.50 -7.90 -12.81
CA MET A 78 -14.75 -8.22 -14.22
C MET A 78 -14.11 -9.58 -14.54
N PRO A 79 -14.91 -10.63 -14.85
CA PRO A 79 -14.38 -11.90 -15.31
C PRO A 79 -13.62 -11.72 -16.62
N SER A 80 -12.49 -12.43 -16.79
CA SER A 80 -11.83 -12.47 -18.08
C SER A 80 -12.69 -13.24 -19.09
N ALA A 81 -12.87 -12.69 -20.28
CA ALA A 81 -13.57 -13.34 -21.38
C ALA A 81 -12.78 -14.52 -21.98
N THR A 82 -11.48 -14.59 -21.73
CA THR A 82 -10.55 -15.57 -22.34
C THR A 82 -10.06 -16.63 -21.36
N ASP A 83 -10.10 -16.35 -20.05
CA ASP A 83 -9.69 -17.31 -19.00
C ASP A 83 -10.68 -17.22 -17.83
N GLY A 84 -11.55 -18.22 -17.70
CA GLY A 84 -12.55 -18.27 -16.62
C GLY A 84 -11.98 -18.34 -15.20
N ARG A 85 -10.66 -18.56 -15.04
CA ARG A 85 -9.96 -18.53 -13.75
C ARG A 85 -9.36 -17.17 -13.42
N SER A 86 -9.25 -16.28 -14.41
CA SER A 86 -8.69 -14.94 -14.26
C SER A 86 -9.78 -13.87 -14.19
N TYR A 87 -9.55 -12.83 -13.40
CA TYR A 87 -10.42 -11.68 -13.32
C TYR A 87 -9.62 -10.42 -13.09
N THR A 88 -10.17 -9.30 -13.52
CA THR A 88 -9.67 -7.97 -13.19
C THR A 88 -10.60 -7.29 -12.20
N VAL A 89 -10.05 -6.30 -11.51
CA VAL A 89 -10.78 -5.41 -10.63
C VAL A 89 -10.63 -3.98 -11.08
N SER A 90 -11.71 -3.23 -10.90
CA SER A 90 -11.77 -1.80 -11.17
C SER A 90 -12.39 -1.09 -9.96
N ILE A 91 -11.97 0.15 -9.73
CA ILE A 91 -12.52 0.97 -8.66
C ILE A 91 -13.91 1.48 -9.04
N THR A 92 -14.87 1.43 -8.12
CA THR A 92 -16.22 2.00 -8.30
C THR A 92 -16.21 3.49 -7.98
N ASP A 93 -17.27 4.23 -8.33
CA ASP A 93 -17.41 5.64 -7.95
C ASP A 93 -17.33 5.84 -6.43
N LYS A 94 -17.97 4.95 -5.66
CA LYS A 94 -17.87 4.92 -4.19
C LYS A 94 -16.44 4.70 -3.71
N GLY A 95 -15.67 3.85 -4.40
CA GLY A 95 -14.25 3.65 -4.12
C GLY A 95 -13.43 4.90 -4.40
N GLN A 96 -13.69 5.57 -5.52
CA GLN A 96 -13.01 6.82 -5.89
C GLN A 96 -13.31 7.94 -4.88
N GLU A 97 -14.56 8.09 -4.47
CA GLU A 97 -14.98 9.06 -3.45
C GLU A 97 -14.31 8.79 -2.11
N LEU A 98 -14.20 7.51 -1.71
CA LEU A 98 -13.47 7.16 -0.50
C LEU A 98 -12.00 7.58 -0.60
N VAL A 99 -11.31 7.27 -1.71
CA VAL A 99 -9.90 7.65 -1.86
C VAL A 99 -9.75 9.17 -1.86
N ALA A 100 -10.63 9.91 -2.54
CA ALA A 100 -10.59 11.36 -2.58
C ALA A 100 -10.82 12.00 -1.20
N SER A 101 -11.86 11.56 -0.48
CA SER A 101 -12.23 12.11 0.84
C SER A 101 -11.23 11.79 1.94
N THR A 102 -10.44 10.72 1.78
CA THR A 102 -9.50 10.24 2.81
C THR A 102 -8.04 10.35 2.40
N HIS A 103 -7.77 10.92 1.22
CA HIS A 103 -6.43 11.16 0.69
C HIS A 103 -5.57 11.87 1.75
N TYR A 104 -6.09 12.97 2.31
CA TYR A 104 -5.40 13.75 3.32
C TYR A 104 -5.08 12.91 4.57
N GLU A 105 -6.04 12.21 5.15
CA GLU A 105 -5.79 11.36 6.33
C GLU A 105 -4.78 10.24 6.05
N TYR A 106 -4.78 9.71 4.83
CA TYR A 106 -3.85 8.67 4.43
C TYR A 106 -2.41 9.18 4.29
N PHE A 107 -2.21 10.35 3.70
CA PHE A 107 -0.88 10.91 3.46
C PHE A 107 -0.38 11.83 4.57
N LYS A 108 -1.24 12.23 5.52
CA LYS A 108 -0.93 13.19 6.60
C LYS A 108 0.41 12.97 7.29
N SER A 109 0.74 11.72 7.65
CA SER A 109 2.01 11.43 8.32
C SER A 109 3.22 11.67 7.42
N ILE A 110 3.11 11.35 6.13
CA ILE A 110 4.19 11.55 5.16
C ILE A 110 4.31 13.03 4.81
N GLU A 111 3.19 13.75 4.68
CA GLU A 111 3.19 15.20 4.50
C GLU A 111 3.83 15.91 5.69
N LEU A 112 3.51 15.50 6.92
CA LEU A 112 4.14 16.02 8.13
C LEU A 112 5.66 15.76 8.13
N LEU A 113 6.11 14.55 7.76
CA LEU A 113 7.54 14.27 7.65
C LEU A 113 8.21 15.19 6.62
N LYS A 114 7.61 15.36 5.44
CA LYS A 114 8.13 16.27 4.41
C LYS A 114 8.22 17.72 4.89
N GLU A 115 7.19 18.21 5.58
CA GLU A 115 7.14 19.56 6.11
C GLU A 115 8.18 19.79 7.20
N GLN A 116 8.30 18.87 8.15
CA GLN A 116 9.18 19.04 9.32
C GLN A 116 10.65 18.70 9.05
N MET A 117 10.92 17.78 8.11
CA MET A 117 12.31 17.45 7.70
C MET A 117 12.85 18.47 6.68
N GLY A 118 11.97 19.11 5.91
CA GLY A 118 12.37 19.86 4.73
C GLY A 118 12.64 18.95 3.52
N VAL A 119 12.73 19.58 2.34
CA VAL A 119 12.74 18.85 1.05
C VAL A 119 13.99 17.98 0.89
N GLU A 120 15.17 18.48 1.23
CA GLU A 120 16.44 17.77 1.01
C GLU A 120 16.55 16.48 1.85
N ASP A 121 16.22 16.57 3.13
CA ASP A 121 16.24 15.42 4.04
C ASP A 121 15.14 14.43 3.70
N PHE A 122 13.95 14.91 3.32
CA PHE A 122 12.85 14.04 2.88
C PHE A 122 13.18 13.27 1.60
N ASP A 123 13.80 13.92 0.60
CA ASP A 123 14.21 13.26 -0.63
C ASP A 123 15.31 12.22 -0.37
N THR A 124 16.23 12.52 0.55
CA THR A 124 17.22 11.55 1.02
C THR A 124 16.57 10.36 1.72
N PHE A 125 15.61 10.61 2.61
CA PHE A 125 14.84 9.57 3.29
C PHE A 125 14.09 8.66 2.32
N LEU A 126 13.39 9.24 1.33
CA LEU A 126 12.69 8.50 0.30
C LEU A 126 13.65 7.60 -0.50
N ARG A 127 14.79 8.14 -0.92
CA ARG A 127 15.83 7.39 -1.65
C ARG A 127 16.38 6.23 -0.83
N LEU A 128 16.64 6.43 0.46
CA LEU A 128 17.15 5.38 1.35
C LEU A 128 16.11 4.26 1.56
N ILE A 129 14.83 4.61 1.74
CA ILE A 129 13.74 3.62 1.82
C ILE A 129 13.62 2.83 0.51
N GLN A 130 13.69 3.49 -0.64
CA GLN A 130 13.63 2.81 -1.95
C GLN A 130 14.77 1.80 -2.09
N ASN A 131 16.00 2.19 -1.79
CA ASN A 131 17.16 1.30 -1.80
C ASN A 131 16.98 0.11 -0.83
N ALA A 132 16.54 0.37 0.40
CA ALA A 132 16.27 -0.69 1.37
C ALA A 132 15.20 -1.69 0.87
N ASN A 133 14.14 -1.18 0.24
CA ASN A 133 13.09 -2.02 -0.35
C ASN A 133 13.61 -2.90 -1.48
N GLU A 134 14.51 -2.39 -2.34
CA GLU A 134 15.12 -3.17 -3.43
C GLU A 134 15.99 -4.31 -2.89
N ILE A 135 16.82 -4.04 -1.88
CA ILE A 135 17.65 -5.04 -1.20
C ILE A 135 16.78 -6.15 -0.59
N LEU A 136 15.74 -5.76 0.16
CA LEU A 136 14.84 -6.72 0.82
C LEU A 136 13.98 -7.53 -0.17
N LYS A 137 13.61 -6.93 -1.31
CA LYS A 137 12.94 -7.66 -2.41
C LYS A 137 13.88 -8.68 -3.05
N GLY A 138 15.14 -8.30 -3.30
CA GLY A 138 16.16 -9.20 -3.85
C GLY A 138 16.41 -10.42 -2.97
N ALA A 139 16.48 -10.24 -1.65
CA ALA A 139 16.70 -11.32 -0.68
C ALA A 139 15.53 -12.32 -0.58
N LYS A 140 14.29 -11.93 -0.92
CA LYS A 140 13.13 -12.84 -0.93
C LYS A 140 13.02 -13.71 -2.17
N ASN A 141 13.72 -13.34 -3.25
CA ASN A 141 13.70 -14.05 -4.53
C ASN A 141 14.89 -15.02 -4.69
N GLN A 142 15.76 -15.12 -3.67
CA GLN A 142 16.83 -16.11 -3.53
C GLN A 142 16.36 -17.25 -2.65
#